data_AF-A0A023FJD3-F1
#
_entry.id   AF-A0A023FJD3-F1
#
_cell.length_a   1.000
_cell.length_b   1.000
_cell.length_c   1.000
_cell.angle_alpha   90.00
_cell.angle_beta   90.00
_cell.angle_gamma   90.00
#
_symmetry.space_group_name_H-M   'P 1'
#
loop_
_entity.id
_entity.type
_entity.pdbx_description
1 polymer ?
#
loop_
_entity_poly.entity_id
_entity_poly.type
_entity_poly.pdbx_seq_one_letter_code
_entity_poly.pdbx_strand_id
1 'polypeptide(L)'
;VRRYALQGAKWDKTDLTWSVENFPPQIDRGMVRAAIAKALKVWSDASKLRFTEVAWGRRRGDQGGADIEVTFARRDHGDGYMFDGPGTVLAHAFFPGEGIGGDAHFDADEDWIAGTPSKDSGETSLFAVAVHEFGHSLGLSHSSVPGSLMFPYYQGVKDDFQLPYDDKVGIQRLYGAKYPTKWAPMQPIAPRTTTVSPTGRGRTDDPRAIP
;
A
#
# COMPACT_ATOMS: atom_id res chain seq x y z
N VAL A 1 3.86 12.39 15.93
CA VAL A 1 3.94 11.12 15.18
C VAL A 1 2.62 10.86 14.50
N ARG A 2 2.56 10.88 13.16
CA ARG A 2 1.36 10.52 12.37
C ARG A 2 1.46 9.01 12.11
N ARG A 3 0.48 8.21 12.52
CA ARG A 3 0.52 6.74 12.32
C ARG A 3 0.22 6.37 10.87
N TYR A 4 -0.75 7.07 10.28
CA TYR A 4 -0.94 7.16 8.83
C TYR A 4 -1.21 8.61 8.47
N ALA A 5 -0.77 9.03 7.29
CA ALA A 5 -1.36 10.18 6.62
C ALA A 5 -2.53 9.65 5.78
N LEU A 6 -3.77 9.93 6.19
CA LEU A 6 -4.93 9.75 5.32
C LEU A 6 -4.93 10.91 4.32
N GLN A 7 -4.08 10.82 3.30
CA GLN A 7 -3.97 11.79 2.20
C GLN A 7 -4.44 11.22 0.85
N GLY A 8 -4.62 9.90 0.75
CA GLY A 8 -5.19 9.25 -0.43
C GLY A 8 -6.72 9.31 -0.46
N ALA A 9 -7.26 9.31 -1.69
CA ALA A 9 -8.64 8.93 -1.92
C ALA A 9 -8.87 7.44 -1.55
N LYS A 10 -10.14 7.05 -1.41
CA LYS A 10 -10.54 5.66 -1.19
C LYS A 10 -11.56 5.25 -2.25
N TRP A 11 -11.70 3.96 -2.50
CA TRP A 11 -12.82 3.47 -3.30
C TRP A 11 -14.16 3.67 -2.57
N ASP A 12 -15.20 4.05 -3.32
CA ASP A 12 -16.57 4.17 -2.80
C ASP A 12 -17.38 2.87 -2.89
N LYS A 13 -16.75 1.81 -3.42
CA LYS A 13 -17.26 0.43 -3.45
C LYS A 13 -16.24 -0.52 -2.81
N THR A 14 -16.72 -1.69 -2.36
CA THR A 14 -15.87 -2.76 -1.81
C THR A 14 -15.60 -3.90 -2.78
N ASP A 15 -16.37 -3.99 -3.86
CA ASP A 15 -16.19 -4.96 -4.94
C ASP A 15 -15.37 -4.32 -6.05
N LEU A 16 -14.09 -4.68 -6.10
CA LEU A 16 -13.11 -4.17 -7.05
C LEU A 16 -12.78 -5.23 -8.10
N THR A 17 -12.59 -4.80 -9.34
CA THR A 17 -12.06 -5.62 -10.44
C THR A 17 -10.58 -5.34 -10.65
N TRP A 18 -9.82 -6.35 -11.03
CA TRP A 18 -8.42 -6.21 -11.39
C TRP A 18 -8.11 -6.95 -12.69
N SER A 19 -7.10 -6.49 -13.42
CA SER A 19 -6.61 -7.15 -14.64
C SER A 19 -5.09 -7.04 -14.74
N VAL A 20 -4.50 -7.90 -15.56
CA VAL A 20 -3.06 -7.86 -15.89
C VAL A 20 -2.95 -7.63 -17.39
N GLU A 21 -2.36 -6.50 -17.79
CA GLU A 21 -2.20 -6.12 -19.20
C GLU A 21 -1.18 -7.04 -19.90
N ASN A 22 0.02 -7.12 -19.35
CA ASN A 22 1.16 -7.84 -19.90
C ASN A 22 1.90 -8.65 -18.80
N PHE A 23 2.92 -9.42 -19.19
CA PHE A 23 3.56 -10.38 -18.28
C PHE A 23 5.09 -10.34 -18.43
N PRO A 24 5.85 -10.41 -17.32
CA PRO A 24 7.30 -10.54 -17.38
C PRO A 24 7.67 -11.88 -18.03
N PRO A 25 8.63 -11.94 -18.97
CA PRO A 25 8.94 -13.15 -19.72
C PRO A 25 9.50 -14.30 -18.88
N GLN A 26 10.04 -14.01 -17.69
CA GLN A 26 10.68 -14.98 -16.79
C GLN A 26 9.71 -15.72 -15.85
N ILE A 27 8.46 -15.27 -15.70
CA ILE A 27 7.44 -15.97 -14.88
C ILE A 27 6.30 -16.48 -15.77
N ASP A 28 5.83 -17.70 -15.51
CA ASP A 28 4.57 -18.20 -16.09
C ASP A 28 3.37 -17.26 -15.78
N ARG A 29 2.49 -17.09 -16.77
CA ARG A 29 1.34 -16.17 -16.69
C ARG A 29 0.30 -16.59 -15.63
N GLY A 30 0.24 -17.87 -15.28
CA GLY A 30 -0.57 -18.38 -14.18
C GLY A 30 0.07 -18.09 -12.83
N MET A 31 1.40 -18.24 -12.72
CA MET A 31 2.16 -17.88 -11.51
C MET A 31 2.11 -16.36 -11.21
N VAL A 32 2.18 -15.50 -12.23
CA VAL A 32 1.96 -14.04 -12.08
C VAL A 32 0.56 -13.77 -11.51
N ARG A 33 -0.50 -14.30 -12.13
CA ARG A 33 -1.88 -14.16 -11.63
C ARG A 33 -2.04 -14.66 -10.21
N ALA A 34 -1.43 -15.80 -9.87
CA ALA A 34 -1.48 -16.36 -8.53
C ALA A 34 -0.79 -15.45 -7.49
N ALA A 35 0.35 -14.84 -7.83
CA ALA A 35 1.04 -13.87 -6.96
C ALA A 35 0.20 -12.60 -6.73
N ILE A 36 -0.35 -12.02 -7.80
CA ILE A 36 -1.24 -10.85 -7.74
C ILE A 36 -2.50 -11.15 -6.94
N ALA A 37 -3.19 -12.27 -7.22
CA ALA A 37 -4.36 -12.70 -6.47
C ALA A 37 -4.05 -12.97 -4.99
N LYS A 38 -2.89 -13.55 -4.67
CA LYS A 38 -2.42 -13.75 -3.29
C LYS A 38 -2.19 -12.41 -2.57
N ALA A 39 -1.58 -11.43 -3.24
CA ALA A 39 -1.36 -10.08 -2.71
C ALA A 39 -2.69 -9.36 -2.41
N LEU A 40 -3.62 -9.32 -3.37
CA LEU A 40 -4.96 -8.77 -3.15
C LEU A 40 -5.73 -9.53 -2.06
N LYS A 41 -5.55 -10.85 -1.94
CA LYS A 41 -6.20 -11.66 -0.91
C LYS A 41 -5.81 -11.20 0.49
N VAL A 42 -4.55 -10.83 0.76
CA VAL A 42 -4.09 -10.33 2.07
C VAL A 42 -4.97 -9.16 2.54
N TRP A 43 -5.19 -8.17 1.67
CA TRP A 43 -6.04 -7.01 1.96
C TRP A 43 -7.52 -7.40 2.11
N SER A 44 -8.00 -8.36 1.31
CA SER A 44 -9.36 -8.88 1.36
C SER A 44 -9.66 -9.73 2.62
N ASP A 45 -8.66 -10.35 3.23
CA ASP A 45 -8.81 -11.14 4.46
C ASP A 45 -8.89 -10.23 5.69
N ALA A 46 -8.24 -9.06 5.64
CA ALA A 46 -8.28 -8.07 6.72
C ALA A 46 -9.51 -7.15 6.69
N SER A 47 -10.13 -6.95 5.52
CA SER A 47 -11.14 -5.90 5.28
C SER A 47 -12.44 -6.40 4.64
N LYS A 48 -13.41 -5.53 4.37
CA LYS A 48 -14.62 -5.90 3.60
C LYS A 48 -14.40 -6.02 2.08
N LEU A 49 -13.19 -5.73 1.59
CA LEU A 49 -12.89 -5.75 0.16
C LEU A 49 -13.08 -7.15 -0.45
N ARG A 50 -13.44 -7.15 -1.74
CA ARG A 50 -13.56 -8.31 -2.61
C ARG A 50 -12.93 -7.96 -3.96
N PHE A 51 -12.15 -8.89 -4.51
CA PHE A 51 -11.44 -8.71 -5.77
C PHE A 51 -11.90 -9.74 -6.80
N THR A 52 -12.14 -9.31 -8.04
CA THR A 52 -12.53 -10.18 -9.15
C THR A 52 -11.57 -9.96 -10.32
N GLU A 53 -10.89 -11.00 -10.79
CA GLU A 53 -10.10 -10.90 -12.01
C GLU A 53 -11.03 -10.71 -13.22
N VAL A 54 -10.72 -9.75 -14.08
CA VAL A 54 -11.36 -9.56 -15.38
C VAL A 54 -10.32 -9.66 -16.50
N ALA A 55 -10.78 -10.05 -17.68
CA ALA A 55 -9.90 -10.06 -18.86
C ALA A 55 -9.48 -8.64 -19.20
N TRP A 56 -8.19 -8.47 -19.52
CA TRP A 56 -7.66 -7.21 -20.02
C TRP A 56 -8.50 -6.69 -21.21
N GLY A 57 -8.80 -5.38 -21.21
CA GLY A 57 -9.65 -4.74 -22.22
C GLY A 57 -11.16 -5.08 -22.17
N ARG A 58 -11.71 -5.61 -21.06
CA ARG A 58 -13.17 -5.83 -20.91
C ARG A 58 -13.79 -5.14 -19.69
N ARG A 59 -14.74 -4.23 -19.99
CA ARG A 59 -15.48 -3.31 -19.09
C ARG A 59 -14.55 -2.20 -18.56
N ARG A 60 -14.98 -0.95 -18.41
CA ARG A 60 -16.31 -0.29 -18.56
C ARG A 60 -16.88 -0.22 -20.00
N GLY A 61 -18.12 0.26 -20.11
CA GLY A 61 -18.72 0.61 -21.41
C GLY A 61 -18.10 1.91 -21.95
N ASP A 62 -17.80 1.91 -23.24
CA ASP A 62 -17.22 2.98 -24.08
C ASP A 62 -15.90 3.65 -23.62
N GLN A 63 -15.49 3.55 -22.34
CA GLN A 63 -14.25 4.10 -21.78
C GLN A 63 -13.75 3.34 -20.53
N GLY A 64 -12.52 2.81 -20.56
CA GLY A 64 -11.72 2.43 -19.38
C GLY A 64 -11.73 0.95 -18.97
N GLY A 65 -10.69 0.49 -18.26
CA GLY A 65 -10.43 -0.90 -17.88
C GLY A 65 -10.97 -1.32 -16.50
N ALA A 66 -10.18 -2.12 -15.78
CA ALA A 66 -10.48 -2.59 -14.42
C ALA A 66 -10.33 -1.46 -13.37
N ASP A 67 -10.60 -1.73 -12.09
CA ASP A 67 -10.35 -0.74 -11.01
C ASP A 67 -8.89 -0.73 -10.55
N ILE A 68 -8.15 -1.81 -10.81
CA ILE A 68 -6.72 -1.95 -10.53
C ILE A 68 -6.11 -2.68 -11.73
N GLU A 69 -5.41 -1.94 -12.58
CA GLU A 69 -4.61 -2.50 -13.66
C GLU A 69 -3.20 -2.86 -13.17
N VAL A 70 -2.66 -3.98 -13.66
CA VAL A 70 -1.29 -4.43 -13.38
C VAL A 70 -0.53 -4.48 -14.69
N THR A 71 0.51 -3.65 -14.78
CA THR A 71 1.33 -3.50 -15.99
C THR A 71 2.81 -3.59 -15.64
N PHE A 72 3.56 -4.32 -16.45
CA PHE A 72 5.01 -4.41 -16.40
C PHE A 72 5.58 -3.48 -17.48
N ALA A 73 6.18 -2.37 -17.07
CA ALA A 73 6.65 -1.30 -17.96
C ALA A 73 8.14 -1.04 -17.77
N ARG A 74 8.79 -0.28 -18.66
CA ARG A 74 10.24 0.02 -18.56
C ARG A 74 10.47 1.52 -18.70
N ARG A 75 11.27 2.09 -17.80
CA ARG A 75 11.71 3.49 -17.83
C ARG A 75 10.53 4.45 -17.97
N ASP A 76 10.57 5.38 -18.93
CA ASP A 76 9.43 6.23 -19.27
C ASP A 76 8.34 5.41 -19.98
N HIS A 77 7.16 5.36 -19.36
CA HIS A 77 5.98 4.65 -19.84
C HIS A 77 4.72 5.54 -19.85
N GLY A 78 4.90 6.87 -19.86
CA GLY A 78 3.83 7.83 -20.17
C GLY A 78 2.95 8.31 -19.01
N ASP A 79 3.20 7.85 -17.78
CA ASP A 79 2.50 8.30 -16.56
C ASP A 79 3.23 9.44 -15.80
N GLY A 80 4.46 9.76 -16.20
CA GLY A 80 5.32 10.77 -15.58
C GLY A 80 6.25 10.26 -14.48
N TYR A 81 6.20 8.97 -14.13
CA TYR A 81 7.01 8.33 -13.10
C TYR A 81 7.93 7.27 -13.74
N MET A 82 9.08 7.70 -14.24
CA MET A 82 10.00 6.76 -14.91
C MET A 82 10.67 5.78 -13.94
N PHE A 83 10.75 4.51 -14.32
CA PHE A 83 11.61 3.53 -13.64
C PHE A 83 13.10 3.74 -13.96
N ASP A 84 14.00 3.29 -13.07
CA ASP A 84 15.46 3.44 -13.23
C ASP A 84 16.16 2.23 -13.89
N GLY A 85 15.44 1.14 -14.13
CA GLY A 85 16.04 -0.16 -14.45
C GLY A 85 16.34 -0.94 -13.17
N PRO A 86 17.19 -1.99 -13.22
CA PRO A 86 17.35 -2.90 -12.10
C PRO A 86 17.86 -2.21 -10.82
N GLY A 87 17.05 -2.20 -9.76
CA GLY A 87 17.45 -1.78 -8.42
C GLY A 87 16.44 -0.93 -7.66
N THR A 88 16.42 0.38 -7.91
CA THR A 88 15.94 1.34 -6.90
C THR A 88 14.42 1.48 -6.86
N VAL A 89 13.76 1.48 -8.02
CA VAL A 89 12.30 1.65 -8.15
C VAL A 89 11.69 0.38 -8.75
N LEU A 90 11.45 -0.60 -7.88
CA LEU A 90 10.87 -1.91 -8.26
C LEU A 90 9.47 -1.78 -8.88
N ALA A 91 8.67 -0.84 -8.37
CA ALA A 91 7.28 -0.62 -8.76
C ALA A 91 6.78 0.74 -8.24
N HIS A 92 5.60 1.14 -8.69
CA HIS A 92 4.76 2.16 -8.04
C HIS A 92 3.28 1.88 -8.26
N ALA A 93 2.42 2.48 -7.43
CA ALA A 93 0.98 2.44 -7.62
C ALA A 93 0.29 3.77 -7.32
N PHE A 94 -0.84 3.98 -7.99
CA PHE A 94 -1.65 5.19 -7.88
C PHE A 94 -2.76 5.02 -6.85
N PHE A 95 -3.09 6.11 -6.14
CA PHE A 95 -4.24 6.11 -5.25
C PHE A 95 -5.57 5.94 -6.01
N PRO A 96 -6.61 5.36 -5.37
CA PRO A 96 -7.95 5.19 -5.95
C PRO A 96 -8.47 6.43 -6.71
N GLY A 97 -8.95 6.27 -7.94
CA GLY A 97 -9.41 7.40 -8.73
C GLY A 97 -10.04 7.04 -10.08
N GLU A 98 -10.04 8.02 -10.99
CA GLU A 98 -10.38 7.85 -12.41
C GLU A 98 -9.10 7.82 -13.25
N GLY A 99 -9.18 7.35 -14.50
CA GLY A 99 -8.00 7.16 -15.35
C GLY A 99 -7.12 6.05 -14.78
N ILE A 100 -5.83 6.34 -14.55
CA ILE A 100 -4.86 5.42 -13.95
C ILE A 100 -4.98 5.26 -12.41
N GLY A 101 -5.99 5.89 -11.81
CA GLY A 101 -6.16 5.94 -10.35
C GLY A 101 -6.53 4.59 -9.75
N GLY A 102 -5.53 3.87 -9.23
CA GLY A 102 -5.68 2.51 -8.71
C GLY A 102 -4.63 1.55 -9.26
N ASP A 103 -4.04 1.88 -10.40
CA ASP A 103 -3.14 0.99 -11.14
C ASP A 103 -1.80 0.80 -10.42
N ALA A 104 -1.16 -0.33 -10.70
CA ALA A 104 0.14 -0.70 -10.16
C ALA A 104 1.09 -1.09 -11.31
N HIS A 105 2.15 -0.31 -11.48
CA HIS A 105 3.18 -0.54 -12.48
C HIS A 105 4.41 -1.17 -11.84
N PHE A 106 5.00 -2.16 -12.49
CA PHE A 106 6.18 -2.90 -12.04
C PHE A 106 7.29 -2.72 -13.06
N ASP A 107 8.54 -2.47 -12.64
CA ASP A 107 9.64 -2.33 -13.61
C ASP A 107 9.94 -3.70 -14.24
N ALA A 108 9.76 -3.79 -15.56
CA ALA A 108 10.02 -4.99 -16.33
C ALA A 108 11.51 -5.21 -16.63
N ASP A 109 12.42 -4.32 -16.20
CA ASP A 109 13.87 -4.57 -16.14
C ASP A 109 14.28 -5.42 -14.90
N GLU A 110 13.41 -5.58 -13.88
CA GLU A 110 13.65 -6.40 -12.67
C GLU A 110 13.61 -7.92 -12.91
N ASP A 111 14.38 -8.69 -12.13
CA ASP A 111 14.36 -10.17 -12.15
C ASP A 111 13.23 -10.74 -11.28
N TRP A 112 12.00 -10.52 -11.72
CA TRP A 112 10.80 -11.00 -11.04
C TRP A 112 10.76 -12.52 -10.87
N ILE A 113 10.49 -12.97 -9.64
CA ILE A 113 10.09 -14.34 -9.32
C ILE A 113 8.74 -14.38 -8.59
N ALA A 114 8.02 -15.50 -8.71
CA ALA A 114 6.78 -15.75 -7.95
C ALA A 114 7.04 -16.33 -6.54
N GLY A 115 8.28 -16.69 -6.22
CA GLY A 115 8.69 -17.34 -4.97
C GLY A 115 9.39 -16.40 -4.00
N THR A 116 10.11 -17.02 -3.07
CA THR A 116 10.97 -16.35 -2.09
C THR A 116 12.40 -16.26 -2.64
N PRO A 117 13.01 -15.05 -2.72
CA PRO A 117 14.33 -14.87 -3.32
C PRO A 117 15.41 -15.67 -2.61
N SER A 118 16.31 -16.25 -3.40
CA SER A 118 17.55 -16.81 -2.87
C SER A 118 18.43 -15.70 -2.29
N LYS A 119 19.26 -16.04 -1.30
CA LYS A 119 20.20 -15.06 -0.75
C LYS A 119 21.22 -14.65 -1.83
N ASP A 120 21.43 -13.36 -1.99
CA ASP A 120 22.41 -12.75 -2.90
C ASP A 120 22.18 -13.04 -4.41
N SER A 121 20.97 -13.47 -4.83
CA SER A 121 20.67 -13.79 -6.23
C SER A 121 20.33 -12.59 -7.13
N GLY A 122 19.81 -11.51 -6.55
CA GLY A 122 19.22 -10.39 -7.31
C GLY A 122 17.76 -10.60 -7.71
N GLU A 123 17.13 -11.72 -7.34
CA GLU A 123 15.72 -12.01 -7.62
C GLU A 123 14.78 -11.10 -6.81
N THR A 124 13.76 -10.54 -7.45
CA THR A 124 12.75 -9.67 -6.82
C THR A 124 11.42 -10.42 -6.69
N SER A 125 10.86 -10.53 -5.47
CA SER A 125 9.61 -11.27 -5.24
C SER A 125 8.39 -10.44 -5.65
N LEU A 126 7.69 -10.87 -6.69
CA LEU A 126 6.49 -10.20 -7.20
C LEU A 126 5.40 -10.11 -6.13
N PHE A 127 5.21 -11.14 -5.30
CA PHE A 127 4.23 -11.11 -4.21
C PHE A 127 4.58 -10.05 -3.16
N ALA A 128 5.87 -9.91 -2.82
CA ALA A 128 6.33 -8.99 -1.78
C ALA A 128 6.17 -7.52 -2.19
N VAL A 129 6.45 -7.20 -3.45
CA VAL A 129 6.25 -5.85 -3.99
C VAL A 129 4.75 -5.59 -4.24
N ALA A 130 4.04 -6.48 -4.92
CA ALA A 130 2.63 -6.26 -5.25
C ALA A 130 1.73 -6.09 -4.02
N VAL A 131 2.01 -6.77 -2.90
CA VAL A 131 1.22 -6.59 -1.68
C VAL A 131 1.44 -5.22 -1.04
N HIS A 132 2.62 -4.60 -1.21
CA HIS A 132 2.88 -3.20 -0.85
C HIS A 132 2.13 -2.24 -1.78
N GLU A 133 2.33 -2.36 -3.11
CA GLU A 133 1.72 -1.47 -4.10
C GLU A 133 0.19 -1.46 -4.02
N PHE A 134 -0.44 -2.62 -3.81
CA PHE A 134 -1.88 -2.67 -3.61
C PHE A 134 -2.37 -1.99 -2.33
N GLY A 135 -1.49 -1.70 -1.36
CA GLY A 135 -1.82 -0.78 -0.28
C GLY A 135 -2.07 0.64 -0.80
N HIS A 136 -1.25 1.14 -1.72
CA HIS A 136 -1.45 2.42 -2.40
C HIS A 136 -2.70 2.40 -3.29
N SER A 137 -2.88 1.36 -4.12
CA SER A 137 -4.11 1.14 -4.93
C SER A 137 -5.41 1.08 -4.10
N LEU A 138 -5.29 0.92 -2.78
CA LEU A 138 -6.41 0.89 -1.83
C LEU A 138 -6.50 2.13 -0.95
N GLY A 139 -5.61 3.12 -1.08
CA GLY A 139 -5.68 4.40 -0.35
C GLY A 139 -4.76 4.50 0.89
N LEU A 140 -3.87 3.53 1.13
CA LEU A 140 -2.89 3.60 2.22
C LEU A 140 -1.63 4.34 1.75
N SER A 141 -1.25 5.41 2.46
CA SER A 141 0.08 6.01 2.30
C SER A 141 1.13 5.24 3.13
N HIS A 142 2.41 5.47 2.85
CA HIS A 142 3.51 4.88 3.61
C HIS A 142 3.36 5.05 5.13
N SER A 143 3.71 4.00 5.88
CA SER A 143 3.86 4.05 7.33
C SER A 143 5.30 4.40 7.72
N SER A 144 5.46 5.10 8.84
CA SER A 144 6.75 5.33 9.49
C SER A 144 7.08 4.26 10.55
N VAL A 145 6.26 3.21 10.68
CA VAL A 145 6.46 2.13 11.66
C VAL A 145 7.39 1.06 11.07
N PRO A 146 8.57 0.78 11.67
CA PRO A 146 9.45 -0.30 11.21
C PRO A 146 8.73 -1.65 11.24
N GLY A 147 8.77 -2.41 10.15
CA GLY A 147 8.06 -3.68 10.01
C GLY A 147 6.58 -3.57 9.65
N SER A 148 6.08 -2.38 9.32
CA SER A 148 4.85 -2.23 8.52
C SER A 148 5.12 -2.71 7.09
N LEU A 149 4.13 -3.34 6.48
CA LEU A 149 4.18 -3.66 5.05
C LEU A 149 4.31 -2.39 4.22
N MET A 150 3.58 -1.33 4.58
CA MET A 150 3.63 -0.01 3.92
C MET A 150 4.87 0.82 4.31
N PHE A 151 5.94 0.21 4.80
CA PHE A 151 7.21 0.91 5.01
C PHE A 151 7.92 1.16 3.66
N PRO A 152 8.45 2.36 3.38
CA PRO A 152 8.84 2.81 2.02
C PRO A 152 10.10 2.14 1.41
N TYR A 153 10.58 1.05 1.99
CA TYR A 153 11.76 0.33 1.51
C TYR A 153 11.46 -1.17 1.52
N TYR A 154 11.86 -1.87 0.45
CA TYR A 154 11.67 -3.31 0.33
C TYR A 154 12.33 -4.06 1.50
N GLN A 155 11.53 -4.75 2.31
CA GLN A 155 12.01 -5.52 3.47
C GLN A 155 12.03 -7.04 3.20
N GLY A 156 11.65 -7.46 1.99
CA GLY A 156 11.26 -8.84 1.70
C GLY A 156 9.98 -9.27 2.43
N VAL A 157 9.43 -10.41 2.02
CA VAL A 157 8.27 -11.02 2.66
C VAL A 157 8.54 -12.51 2.88
N LYS A 158 8.17 -13.02 4.06
CA LYS A 158 8.37 -14.43 4.45
C LYS A 158 7.25 -15.32 3.91
N ASP A 159 7.52 -16.62 3.81
CA ASP A 159 6.53 -17.62 3.35
C ASP A 159 5.24 -17.63 4.19
N ASP A 160 5.36 -17.36 5.50
CA ASP A 160 4.28 -17.33 6.50
C ASP A 160 3.60 -15.97 6.66
N PHE A 161 3.73 -15.07 5.68
CA PHE A 161 3.35 -13.67 5.79
C PHE A 161 1.95 -13.42 6.39
N GLN A 162 1.92 -12.61 7.44
CA GLN A 162 0.71 -12.06 8.01
C GLN A 162 0.77 -10.53 7.94
N LEU A 163 -0.33 -9.91 7.48
CA LEU A 163 -0.45 -8.46 7.43
C LEU A 163 -0.17 -7.84 8.82
N PRO A 164 0.85 -6.97 8.96
CA PRO A 164 1.21 -6.39 10.25
C PRO A 164 0.07 -5.58 10.86
N TYR A 165 0.13 -5.37 12.17
CA TYR A 165 -0.97 -4.75 12.92
C TYR A 165 -1.30 -3.33 12.44
N ASP A 166 -0.29 -2.53 12.12
CA ASP A 166 -0.48 -1.16 11.63
C ASP A 166 -1.28 -1.17 10.32
N ASP A 167 -0.86 -1.98 9.34
CA ASP A 167 -1.47 -2.08 8.01
C ASP A 167 -2.88 -2.65 8.07
N LYS A 168 -3.10 -3.63 8.95
CA LYS A 168 -4.44 -4.15 9.26
C LYS A 168 -5.36 -3.07 9.83
N VAL A 169 -4.88 -2.21 10.74
CA VAL A 169 -5.66 -1.08 11.26
C VAL A 169 -5.88 -0.01 10.19
N GLY A 170 -4.89 0.23 9.32
CA GLY A 170 -4.99 1.13 8.17
C GLY A 170 -6.14 0.73 7.24
N ILE A 171 -6.09 -0.48 6.68
CA ILE A 171 -7.10 -0.94 5.72
C ILE A 171 -8.51 -1.04 6.34
N GLN A 172 -8.59 -1.41 7.63
CA GLN A 172 -9.86 -1.48 8.35
C GLN A 172 -10.48 -0.10 8.64
N ARG A 173 -9.70 0.98 8.68
CA ARG A 173 -10.23 2.36 8.77
C ARG A 173 -10.85 2.82 7.46
N LEU A 174 -10.35 2.34 6.31
CA LEU A 174 -10.87 2.69 4.99
C LEU A 174 -12.11 1.85 4.61
N TYR A 175 -12.06 0.54 4.83
CA TYR A 175 -13.09 -0.40 4.32
C TYR A 175 -13.80 -1.24 5.40
N GLY A 176 -13.46 -1.06 6.68
CA GLY A 176 -13.99 -1.86 7.79
C GLY A 176 -13.38 -3.27 7.86
N ALA A 177 -13.52 -3.93 9.01
CA ALA A 177 -13.03 -5.30 9.22
C ALA A 177 -13.87 -6.37 8.49
N LYS A 178 -13.21 -7.45 8.05
CA LYS A 178 -13.83 -8.62 7.39
C LYS A 178 -14.97 -9.23 8.21
N TYR A 179 -14.70 -9.43 9.50
CA TYR A 179 -15.63 -9.97 10.48
C TYR A 179 -15.92 -8.91 11.54
N PRO A 180 -17.13 -8.87 12.13
CA PRO A 180 -17.43 -7.99 13.26
C PRO A 180 -16.48 -8.30 14.43
N THR A 181 -15.57 -7.38 14.75
CA THR A 181 -14.79 -7.45 15.98
C THR A 181 -15.75 -7.25 17.15
N LYS A 182 -15.77 -8.19 18.10
CA LYS A 182 -16.60 -8.10 19.33
C LYS A 182 -16.26 -6.89 20.22
N TRP A 183 -15.16 -6.21 19.93
CA TRP A 183 -14.73 -4.99 20.60
C TRP A 183 -15.43 -3.79 19.97
N ALA A 184 -16.06 -2.98 20.83
CA ALA A 184 -16.79 -1.76 20.47
C ALA A 184 -15.96 -0.82 19.57
N PRO A 185 -16.61 0.02 18.74
CA PRO A 185 -15.89 0.94 17.84
C PRO A 185 -14.88 1.78 18.63
N MET A 186 -13.60 1.65 18.30
CA MET A 186 -12.55 2.51 18.82
C MET A 186 -12.93 3.95 18.50
N GLN A 187 -13.24 4.74 19.53
CA GLN A 187 -13.54 6.15 19.32
C GLN A 187 -12.32 6.85 18.69
N PRO A 188 -12.53 7.82 17.78
CA PRO A 188 -11.45 8.61 17.24
C PRO A 188 -10.68 9.27 18.39
N ILE A 189 -9.39 8.93 18.52
CA ILE A 189 -8.51 9.61 19.47
C ILE A 189 -8.32 11.03 18.94
N ALA A 190 -9.14 11.97 19.43
CA ALA A 190 -8.96 13.37 19.13
C ALA A 190 -7.55 13.80 19.57
N PRO A 191 -6.79 14.54 18.74
CA PRO A 191 -5.49 15.03 19.15
C PRO A 191 -5.66 15.93 20.37
N ARG A 192 -4.97 15.60 21.48
CA ARG A 192 -4.91 16.46 22.66
C ARG A 192 -4.16 17.74 22.29
N THR A 193 -4.91 18.80 21.99
CA THR A 193 -4.38 20.17 21.96
C THR A 193 -3.92 20.53 23.37
N THR A 194 -2.62 20.54 23.61
CA THR A 194 -2.04 21.08 24.85
C THR A 194 -2.08 22.60 24.78
N THR A 195 -3.25 23.17 25.10
CA THR A 195 -3.41 24.61 25.29
C THR A 195 -2.65 25.01 26.55
N VAL A 196 -1.47 25.59 26.39
CA VAL A 196 -0.67 26.11 27.50
C VAL A 196 -1.31 27.42 27.96
N SER A 197 -2.08 27.38 29.06
CA SER A 197 -2.65 28.60 29.64
C SER A 197 -1.59 29.39 30.41
N PRO A 198 -1.49 30.72 30.24
CA PRO A 198 -0.48 31.53 30.92
C PRO A 198 -0.88 31.83 32.37
N THR A 199 -0.23 31.19 33.34
CA THR A 199 -0.47 31.47 34.76
C THR A 199 0.23 32.77 35.18
N GLY A 200 -0.57 33.77 35.54
CA GLY A 200 -0.06 35.09 35.96
C GLY A 200 0.35 35.17 37.43
N ARG A 201 1.61 35.57 37.66
CA ARG A 201 2.06 36.54 38.68
C ARG A 201 1.87 36.20 40.18
N GLY A 202 2.97 35.80 40.82
CA GLY A 202 3.25 35.96 42.25
C GLY A 202 4.61 36.64 42.44
N ARG A 203 4.73 37.59 43.37
CA ARG A 203 5.89 38.49 43.53
C ARG A 203 6.78 38.07 44.72
N THR A 204 8.02 38.55 44.68
CA THR A 204 9.10 38.53 45.71
C THR A 204 10.00 37.28 45.74
N ASP A 205 11.34 37.40 45.87
CA ASP A 205 12.26 38.53 45.55
C ASP A 205 13.73 38.03 45.38
N ASP A 206 14.65 38.95 45.03
CA ASP A 206 16.12 38.80 44.86
C ASP A 206 16.84 38.74 46.25
N PRO A 207 18.14 38.31 46.43
CA PRO A 207 19.19 38.22 45.41
C PRO A 207 20.27 37.11 45.47
N ARG A 208 21.00 36.98 44.34
CA ARG A 208 22.39 36.45 44.15
C ARG A 208 22.73 34.98 44.46
N ALA A 209 23.19 34.23 43.43
CA ALA A 209 24.63 34.03 43.13
C ALA A 209 24.84 32.91 42.08
N ILE A 210 25.85 33.08 41.21
CA ILE A 210 26.36 32.05 40.27
C ILE A 210 27.72 31.56 40.82
N PRO A 211 28.19 30.34 40.49
CA PRO A 211 28.83 30.07 39.18
C PRO A 211 28.28 28.86 38.43
#